data_AF-A0A9D6YV31-F1
#
_entry.id   AF-A0A9D6YV31-F1
#
_cell.length_a   1.000
_cell.length_b   1.000
_cell.length_c   1.000
_cell.angle_alpha   90.00
_cell.angle_beta   90.00
_cell.angle_gamma   90.00
#
_symmetry.space_group_name_H-M   'P 1'
#
loop_
_entity.id
_entity.type
_entity.pdbx_description
1 polymer ?
#
loop_
_entity_poly.entity_id
_entity_poly.type
_entity_poly.pdbx_seq_one_letter_code
_entity_poly.pdbx_strand_id
1 'polypeptide(L)'
;MAQQKDSSRFNEIIGILLIAAGLLILMSLMSYHSDDPSFSTASQQAAVKNWAGAAGAYLSDGLFQLFGGGAYLFPFFAFIFGWKKALNIESKRFYLELTGAVIFLLSLSAFLTITYSRITVSYSGNIPAGGIAGDIIAYLLLKSVAKAGAYIIVVTLGIVSLIISTNFSLIRFSQWFWDKGLEAYDKIKTEKIIKEEQERRWKEDEDIVREKELFYDKEPPKIVETKKFARQEHFTFAETKKIGDYQLPPLNLLNDPPASARKVSKEELLMNSSILEKKLLDYGIEGRVINVHPGPVITMYEFEPAPGVKVNRIVGLADDLALAMRALSVRIVAPIPGKSVVGIEIPNNIREDVFFKDILSSDAFSESRSRLPLALGKDIFGNPVVADLTRMPHLLVAGATGSGKSVALNSMICSLLFAATPDDVKLLMIDPKMLELSAYEGIPHLISPVITEAKEAAGALQRIVGEMQRRYRLLAEKGVRNIDGYNNLIDSETRMHDSGIKTIKKIEQYEESEDEEKDDMMLSRLPYIVVIIDELADLMMASFLAGVTCSLCRLEQPGLRGYTAPLSQKTK
;
A
#
# COMPACT_ATOMS: atom_id res chain seq x y z
N MET A 1 32.12 20.69 -30.46
CA MET A 1 32.22 20.86 -28.99
C MET A 1 32.52 22.29 -28.53
N ALA A 2 33.40 23.06 -29.21
CA ALA A 2 33.65 24.46 -28.83
C ALA A 2 32.42 25.39 -29.01
N GLN A 3 31.72 25.31 -30.15
CA GLN A 3 30.52 26.13 -30.42
C GLN A 3 29.34 25.91 -29.44
N GLN A 4 29.20 24.71 -28.86
CA GLN A 4 28.11 24.40 -27.92
C GLN A 4 28.43 24.88 -26.49
N LYS A 5 29.70 25.16 -26.19
CA LYS A 5 30.15 25.64 -24.87
C LYS A 5 30.02 27.17 -24.77
N ASP A 6 30.17 27.88 -25.88
CA ASP A 6 30.00 29.34 -25.94
C ASP A 6 28.53 29.76 -25.87
N SER A 7 27.61 29.00 -26.48
CA SER A 7 26.16 29.27 -26.38
C SER A 7 25.60 29.08 -24.97
N SER A 8 26.15 28.14 -24.20
CA SER A 8 25.80 27.86 -22.80
C SER A 8 26.11 29.05 -21.89
N ARG A 9 27.33 29.59 -21.99
CA ARG A 9 27.77 30.75 -21.20
C ARG A 9 26.98 32.01 -21.55
N PHE A 10 26.65 32.19 -22.81
CA PHE A 10 25.85 33.33 -23.26
C PHE A 10 24.42 33.30 -22.70
N ASN A 11 23.77 32.13 -22.69
CA ASN A 11 22.44 31.95 -22.08
C ASN A 11 22.47 32.17 -20.56
N GLU A 12 23.53 31.70 -19.87
CA GLU A 12 23.74 31.96 -18.44
C GLU A 12 23.84 33.45 -18.13
N ILE A 13 24.65 34.19 -18.89
CA ILE A 13 24.80 35.65 -18.74
C ILE A 13 23.47 36.36 -18.98
N ILE A 14 22.75 36.01 -20.05
CA ILE A 14 21.42 36.58 -20.32
C ILE A 14 20.43 36.28 -19.19
N GLY A 15 20.46 35.05 -18.66
CA GLY A 15 19.59 34.65 -17.56
C GLY A 15 19.84 35.48 -16.29
N ILE A 16 21.10 35.66 -15.92
CA ILE A 16 21.50 36.47 -14.76
C ILE A 16 21.11 37.94 -14.96
N LEU A 17 21.33 38.50 -16.15
CA LEU A 17 20.94 39.88 -16.47
C LEU A 17 19.41 40.07 -16.40
N LEU A 18 18.61 39.10 -16.85
CA LEU A 18 17.15 39.14 -16.74
C LEU A 18 16.67 39.08 -15.29
N ILE A 19 17.30 38.26 -14.45
CA ILE A 19 16.98 38.20 -13.01
C ILE A 19 17.34 39.53 -12.34
N ALA A 20 18.50 40.10 -12.64
CA ALA A 20 18.91 41.40 -12.12
C ALA A 20 17.94 42.52 -12.56
N ALA A 21 17.51 42.53 -13.82
CA ALA A 21 16.50 43.45 -14.32
C ALA A 21 15.15 43.26 -13.61
N GLY A 22 14.72 42.01 -13.39
CA GLY A 22 13.52 41.68 -12.63
C GLY A 22 13.55 42.21 -11.19
N LEU A 23 14.70 42.08 -10.50
CA LEU A 23 14.89 42.64 -9.15
C LEU A 23 14.79 44.17 -9.15
N LEU A 24 15.41 44.85 -10.12
CA LEU A 24 15.33 46.31 -10.25
C LEU A 24 13.90 46.79 -10.54
N ILE A 25 13.16 46.09 -11.40
CA ILE A 25 11.75 46.40 -11.68
C ILE A 25 10.90 46.19 -10.43
N LEU A 26 11.08 45.06 -9.72
CA LEU A 26 10.35 44.78 -8.49
C LEU A 26 10.60 45.84 -7.42
N MET A 27 11.86 46.19 -7.22
CA MET A 27 12.28 47.24 -6.29
C MET A 27 11.62 48.58 -6.67
N SER A 28 11.64 48.93 -7.96
CA SER A 28 11.00 50.15 -8.47
C SER A 28 9.50 50.18 -8.21
N LEU A 29 8.78 49.06 -8.44
CA LEU A 29 7.33 48.96 -8.25
C LEU A 29 6.93 48.97 -6.77
N MET A 30 7.68 48.28 -5.90
CA MET A 30 7.39 48.20 -4.47
C MET A 30 7.62 49.54 -3.76
N SER A 31 8.63 50.29 -4.18
CA SER A 31 8.94 51.61 -3.61
C SER A 31 8.30 52.77 -4.38
N TYR A 32 7.26 52.51 -5.19
CA TYR A 32 6.60 53.55 -5.96
C TYR A 32 5.91 54.57 -5.04
N HIS A 33 6.08 55.85 -5.35
CA HIS A 33 5.48 56.97 -4.63
C HIS A 33 4.95 58.00 -5.64
N SER A 34 3.72 58.49 -5.45
CA SER A 34 3.08 59.43 -6.40
C SER A 34 3.78 60.79 -6.52
N ASP A 35 4.53 61.17 -5.49
CA ASP A 35 5.26 62.45 -5.39
C ASP A 35 6.66 62.41 -6.04
N ASP A 36 7.13 61.22 -6.44
CA ASP A 36 8.41 61.07 -7.13
C ASP A 36 8.34 61.64 -8.56
N PRO A 37 9.47 62.05 -9.16
CA PRO A 37 9.48 62.57 -10.53
C PRO A 37 8.95 61.53 -11.51
N SER A 38 7.95 61.93 -12.30
CA SER A 38 7.29 61.06 -13.26
C SER A 38 6.96 61.82 -14.55
N PHE A 39 6.48 61.12 -15.58
CA PHE A 39 6.13 61.79 -16.85
C PHE A 39 4.91 62.72 -16.72
N SER A 40 4.09 62.49 -15.69
CA SER A 40 2.88 63.27 -15.40
C SER A 40 3.02 64.20 -14.20
N THR A 41 4.08 64.06 -13.39
CA THR A 41 4.28 64.82 -12.15
C THR A 41 5.62 65.55 -12.16
N ALA A 42 5.59 66.89 -12.19
CA ALA A 42 6.76 67.73 -11.98
C ALA A 42 7.06 67.84 -10.47
N SER A 43 7.93 66.98 -9.95
CA SER A 43 8.29 66.97 -8.53
C SER A 43 9.28 68.10 -8.20
N GLN A 44 9.02 68.83 -7.10
CA GLN A 44 9.92 69.86 -6.53
C GLN A 44 10.74 69.34 -5.32
N GLN A 45 10.64 68.06 -4.98
CA GLN A 45 11.37 67.47 -3.84
C GLN A 45 12.81 67.09 -4.24
N ALA A 46 13.76 67.38 -3.34
CA ALA A 46 15.19 67.21 -3.59
C ALA A 46 15.69 65.75 -3.59
N ALA A 47 14.92 64.81 -3.03
CA ALA A 47 15.31 63.41 -2.90
C ALA A 47 14.19 62.49 -3.40
N VAL A 48 14.52 61.61 -4.34
CA VAL A 48 13.62 60.57 -4.88
C VAL A 48 13.44 59.48 -3.82
N LYS A 49 12.19 59.12 -3.52
CA LYS A 49 11.85 58.10 -2.52
C LYS A 49 11.95 56.67 -3.07
N ASN A 50 11.82 56.50 -4.38
CA ASN A 50 12.01 55.20 -5.04
C ASN A 50 13.40 54.62 -4.76
N TRP A 51 13.44 53.37 -4.32
CA TRP A 51 14.68 52.66 -3.97
C TRP A 51 15.60 52.41 -5.17
N ALA A 52 15.05 52.39 -6.39
CA ALA A 52 15.83 52.34 -7.64
C ALA A 52 16.18 53.73 -8.20
N GLY A 53 15.97 54.78 -7.41
CA GLY A 53 16.25 56.17 -7.77
C GLY A 53 15.32 56.72 -8.84
N ALA A 54 15.72 57.82 -9.49
CA ALA A 54 14.88 58.53 -10.48
C ALA A 54 14.45 57.62 -11.64
N ALA A 55 15.33 56.74 -12.14
CA ALA A 55 15.00 55.79 -13.19
C ALA A 55 13.89 54.82 -12.77
N GLY A 56 13.93 54.34 -11.52
CA GLY A 56 12.88 53.50 -10.95
C GLY A 56 11.54 54.20 -10.79
N ALA A 57 11.55 55.49 -10.45
CA ALA A 57 10.33 56.30 -10.36
C ALA A 57 9.62 56.41 -11.71
N TYR A 58 10.34 56.79 -12.78
CA TYR A 58 9.77 56.84 -14.14
C TYR A 58 9.31 55.47 -14.64
N LEU A 59 10.09 54.41 -14.36
CA LEU A 59 9.77 53.05 -14.80
C LEU A 59 8.50 52.50 -14.13
N SER A 60 8.40 52.66 -12.80
CA SER A 60 7.24 52.18 -12.04
C SER A 60 5.97 52.97 -12.39
N ASP A 61 6.07 54.30 -12.50
CA ASP A 61 4.97 55.15 -12.96
C ASP A 61 4.46 54.72 -14.34
N GLY A 62 5.36 54.58 -15.33
CA GLY A 62 4.98 54.15 -16.67
C GLY A 62 4.33 52.77 -16.72
N LEU A 63 4.85 51.80 -15.95
CA LEU A 63 4.27 50.46 -15.88
C LEU A 63 2.89 50.46 -15.20
N PHE A 64 2.72 51.24 -14.12
CA PHE A 64 1.43 51.39 -13.45
C PHE A 64 0.41 52.12 -14.30
N GLN A 65 0.79 53.15 -15.06
CA GLN A 65 -0.13 53.84 -15.96
C GLN A 65 -0.60 52.93 -17.10
N LEU A 66 0.30 52.13 -17.67
CA LEU A 66 -0.03 51.26 -18.80
C LEU A 66 -0.81 50.01 -18.38
N PHE A 67 -0.40 49.34 -17.31
CA PHE A 67 -0.89 48.00 -16.95
C PHE A 67 -1.56 47.92 -15.57
N GLY A 68 -1.53 49.00 -14.79
CA GLY A 68 -2.08 49.04 -13.44
C GLY A 68 -1.42 48.00 -12.54
N GLY A 69 -2.22 47.29 -11.74
CA GLY A 69 -1.75 46.18 -10.91
C GLY A 69 -1.12 45.03 -11.70
N GLY A 70 -1.37 44.93 -13.02
CA GLY A 70 -0.69 43.96 -13.90
C GLY A 70 0.81 44.18 -14.00
N ALA A 71 1.33 45.37 -13.66
CA ALA A 71 2.76 45.70 -13.67
C ALA A 71 3.63 44.72 -12.86
N TYR A 72 3.07 44.12 -11.79
CA TYR A 72 3.78 43.14 -10.97
C TYR A 72 4.09 41.81 -11.70
N LEU A 73 3.50 41.56 -12.87
CA LEU A 73 3.85 40.38 -13.68
C LEU A 73 5.19 40.51 -14.41
N PHE A 74 5.68 41.73 -14.64
CA PHE A 74 6.99 41.95 -15.27
C PHE A 74 8.15 41.33 -14.49
N PRO A 75 8.32 41.61 -13.18
CA PRO A 75 9.37 40.95 -12.40
C PRO A 75 9.13 39.43 -12.28
N PHE A 76 7.88 38.99 -12.17
CA PHE A 76 7.54 37.56 -12.11
C PHE A 76 8.01 36.79 -13.35
N PHE A 77 7.68 37.25 -14.56
CA PHE A 77 8.12 36.60 -15.80
C PHE A 77 9.61 36.80 -16.07
N ALA A 78 10.19 37.94 -15.67
CA ALA A 78 11.64 38.15 -15.75
C ALA A 78 12.41 37.10 -14.93
N PHE A 79 11.92 36.76 -13.74
CA PHE A 79 12.50 35.67 -12.94
C PHE A 79 12.31 34.30 -13.58
N ILE A 80 11.12 33.97 -14.07
CA ILE A 80 10.87 32.67 -14.71
C ILE A 80 11.74 32.47 -15.96
N PHE A 81 11.75 33.45 -16.86
CA PHE A 81 12.55 33.36 -18.10
C PHE A 81 14.04 33.48 -17.83
N GLY A 82 14.44 34.35 -16.90
CA GLY A 82 15.83 34.49 -16.47
C GLY A 82 16.37 33.20 -15.84
N TRP A 83 15.58 32.53 -14.98
CA TRP A 83 15.95 31.26 -14.37
C TRP A 83 16.05 30.12 -15.38
N LYS A 84 15.08 30.01 -16.31
CA LYS A 84 15.14 29.03 -17.41
C LYS A 84 16.39 29.22 -18.27
N LYS A 85 16.72 30.47 -18.60
CA LYS A 85 17.93 30.80 -19.38
C LYS A 85 19.23 30.55 -18.60
N ALA A 86 19.26 30.87 -17.31
CA ALA A 86 20.40 30.59 -16.44
C ALA A 86 20.70 29.09 -16.30
N LEU A 87 19.67 28.24 -16.32
CA LEU A 87 19.81 26.79 -16.26
C LEU A 87 20.04 26.12 -17.63
N ASN A 88 20.27 26.89 -18.70
CA ASN A 88 20.39 26.39 -20.08
C ASN A 88 19.22 25.49 -20.54
N ILE A 89 18.03 25.75 -20.01
CA ILE A 89 16.82 25.05 -20.46
C ILE A 89 16.39 25.68 -21.78
N GLU A 90 16.73 25.02 -22.90
CA GLU A 90 16.33 25.47 -24.23
C GLU A 90 14.82 25.25 -24.45
N SER A 91 14.04 26.33 -24.35
CA SER A 91 12.64 26.34 -24.79
C SER A 91 12.57 26.41 -26.32
N LYS A 92 12.31 25.28 -26.99
CA LYS A 92 11.98 25.24 -28.43
C LYS A 92 10.76 26.10 -28.81
N ARG A 93 9.95 26.49 -27.82
CA ARG A 93 8.72 27.26 -27.95
C ARG A 93 8.80 28.64 -27.27
N PHE A 94 9.99 29.22 -27.13
CA PHE A 94 10.20 30.48 -26.42
C PHE A 94 9.23 31.60 -26.84
N TYR A 95 8.99 31.77 -28.15
CA TYR A 95 8.04 32.78 -28.65
C TYR A 95 6.61 32.51 -28.20
N LEU A 96 6.18 31.25 -28.11
CA LEU A 96 4.85 30.89 -27.59
C LEU A 96 4.74 31.20 -26.09
N GLU A 97 5.77 30.89 -25.31
CA GLU A 97 5.81 31.20 -23.87
C GLU A 97 5.73 32.71 -23.61
N LEU A 98 6.44 33.50 -24.43
CA LEU A 98 6.40 34.96 -24.40
C LEU A 98 5.03 35.50 -24.80
N THR A 99 4.42 34.98 -25.88
CA THR A 99 3.06 35.39 -26.25
C THR A 99 2.03 35.05 -25.16
N GLY A 100 2.20 33.91 -24.48
CA GLY A 100 1.38 33.54 -23.33
C GLY A 100 1.53 34.54 -22.18
N ALA A 101 2.75 34.95 -21.85
CA ALA A 101 2.99 35.94 -20.80
C ALA A 101 2.32 37.29 -21.11
N VAL A 102 2.39 37.74 -22.37
CA VAL A 102 1.76 39.00 -22.82
C VAL A 102 0.23 38.91 -22.76
N ILE A 103 -0.37 37.82 -23.24
CA ILE A 103 -1.82 37.65 -23.17
C ILE A 103 -2.29 37.56 -21.72
N PHE A 104 -1.51 36.92 -20.85
CA PHE A 104 -1.81 36.84 -19.42
C PHE A 104 -1.77 38.22 -18.75
N LEU A 105 -0.77 39.04 -19.08
CA LEU A 105 -0.67 40.43 -18.62
C LEU A 105 -1.91 41.23 -19.02
N LEU A 106 -2.30 41.19 -20.30
CA LEU A 106 -3.47 41.92 -20.80
C LEU A 106 -4.78 41.42 -20.19
N SER A 107 -4.93 40.10 -20.02
CA SER A 107 -6.08 39.49 -19.35
C SER A 107 -6.16 39.94 -17.90
N LEU A 108 -5.06 39.89 -17.14
CA LEU A 108 -5.05 40.31 -15.73
C LEU A 108 -5.35 41.82 -15.59
N SER A 109 -4.76 42.66 -16.44
CA SER A 109 -5.05 44.10 -16.47
C SER A 109 -6.54 44.35 -16.75
N ALA A 110 -7.15 43.68 -17.74
CA ALA A 110 -8.58 43.82 -18.02
C ALA A 110 -9.46 43.32 -16.88
N PHE A 111 -9.09 42.19 -16.24
CA PHE A 111 -9.79 41.65 -15.08
C PHE A 111 -9.82 42.65 -13.93
N LEU A 112 -8.67 43.23 -13.60
CA LEU A 112 -8.53 44.21 -12.53
C LEU A 112 -9.39 45.44 -12.78
N THR A 113 -9.45 45.97 -14.01
CA THR A 113 -10.34 47.09 -14.35
C THR A 113 -11.84 46.74 -14.20
N ILE A 114 -12.27 45.54 -14.63
CA ILE A 114 -13.70 45.16 -14.56
C ILE A 114 -14.15 44.98 -13.10
N THR A 115 -13.25 44.53 -12.23
CA THR A 115 -13.51 44.31 -10.80
C THR A 115 -13.34 45.59 -9.97
N TYR A 116 -12.27 46.35 -10.22
CA TYR A 116 -11.89 47.52 -9.45
C TYR A 116 -11.62 48.68 -10.39
N SER A 117 -12.19 49.86 -10.12
CA SER A 117 -11.85 51.04 -10.92
C SER A 117 -10.50 51.65 -10.51
N ARG A 118 -10.11 51.54 -9.24
CA ARG A 118 -8.81 51.97 -8.70
C ARG A 118 -8.38 51.07 -7.55
N ILE A 119 -7.07 50.91 -7.37
CA ILE A 119 -6.48 50.16 -6.25
C ILE A 119 -5.75 51.15 -5.34
N THR A 120 -6.18 51.23 -4.08
CA THR A 120 -5.47 51.97 -3.02
C THR A 120 -4.40 51.09 -2.42
N VAL A 121 -3.12 51.43 -2.63
CA VAL A 121 -1.99 50.79 -1.95
C VAL A 121 -1.49 51.75 -0.87
N SER A 122 -1.35 51.26 0.37
CA SER A 122 -1.19 52.07 1.58
C SER A 122 -0.03 53.08 1.59
N TYR A 123 0.98 52.93 0.72
CA TYR A 123 2.17 53.79 0.68
C TYR A 123 2.34 54.60 -0.62
N SER A 124 1.46 54.43 -1.63
CA SER A 124 1.76 54.87 -3.00
C SER A 124 0.62 55.60 -3.74
N GLY A 125 -0.44 55.99 -3.02
CA GLY A 125 -1.60 56.66 -3.59
C GLY A 125 -2.52 55.74 -4.41
N ASN A 126 -3.42 56.36 -5.18
CA ASN A 126 -4.39 55.64 -6.01
C ASN A 126 -3.77 55.23 -7.34
N ILE A 127 -3.56 53.94 -7.55
CA ILE A 127 -3.05 53.39 -8.81
C ILE A 127 -4.26 52.92 -9.65
N PRO A 128 -4.27 53.14 -10.98
CA PRO A 128 -5.29 52.54 -11.86
C PRO A 128 -5.24 51.02 -11.75
N ALA A 129 -6.40 50.37 -11.65
CA ALA A 129 -6.44 48.93 -11.37
C ALA A 129 -5.85 48.09 -12.52
N GLY A 130 -6.26 48.37 -13.76
CA GLY A 130 -5.74 47.70 -14.97
C GLY A 130 -4.93 48.58 -15.91
N GLY A 131 -4.74 49.87 -15.59
CA GLY A 131 -4.08 50.85 -16.45
C GLY A 131 -4.81 51.06 -17.78
N ILE A 132 -4.21 51.84 -18.67
CA ILE A 132 -4.77 52.17 -20.00
C ILE A 132 -5.07 50.90 -20.81
N ALA A 133 -4.19 49.89 -20.76
CA ALA A 133 -4.39 48.64 -21.50
C ALA A 133 -5.61 47.86 -21.00
N GLY A 134 -5.77 47.74 -19.67
CA GLY A 134 -6.93 47.10 -19.07
C GLY A 134 -8.22 47.86 -19.37
N ASP A 135 -8.18 49.19 -19.33
CA ASP A 135 -9.34 50.06 -19.59
C ASP A 135 -9.85 49.93 -21.02
N ILE A 136 -8.97 49.92 -22.02
CA ILE A 136 -9.34 49.73 -23.42
C ILE A 136 -10.00 48.35 -23.63
N ILE A 137 -9.39 47.29 -23.08
CA ILE A 137 -9.91 45.92 -23.25
C ILE A 137 -11.24 45.75 -22.52
N ALA A 138 -11.34 46.24 -21.28
CA ALA A 138 -12.56 46.18 -20.49
C ALA A 138 -13.69 46.95 -21.17
N TYR A 139 -13.42 48.14 -21.72
CA TYR A 139 -14.41 48.91 -22.47
C TYR A 139 -14.93 48.15 -23.70
N LEU A 140 -14.03 47.55 -24.49
CA LEU A 140 -14.42 46.75 -25.66
C LEU A 140 -15.26 45.53 -25.27
N LEU A 141 -14.87 44.79 -24.22
CA LEU A 141 -15.58 43.60 -23.77
C LEU A 141 -16.95 43.92 -23.20
N LEU A 142 -17.07 44.94 -22.36
CA LEU A 142 -18.34 45.36 -21.77
C LEU A 142 -19.30 45.99 -22.79
N LYS A 143 -18.77 46.51 -23.91
CA LYS A 143 -19.58 46.96 -25.05
C LYS A 143 -20.17 45.78 -25.83
N SER A 144 -19.44 44.68 -25.95
CA SER A 144 -19.84 43.52 -26.76
C SER A 144 -20.61 42.46 -25.98
N VAL A 145 -20.36 42.31 -24.68
CA VAL A 145 -20.90 41.22 -23.85
C VAL A 145 -21.26 41.76 -22.46
N ALA A 146 -22.29 41.19 -21.84
CA ALA A 146 -22.65 41.49 -20.45
C ALA A 146 -21.47 41.22 -19.50
N LYS A 147 -21.44 41.92 -18.35
CA LYS A 147 -20.36 41.86 -17.36
C LYS A 147 -19.98 40.43 -16.94
N ALA A 148 -20.95 39.54 -16.77
CA ALA A 148 -20.70 38.13 -16.46
C ALA A 148 -19.92 37.39 -17.57
N GLY A 149 -20.28 37.63 -18.84
CA GLY A 149 -19.57 37.05 -19.98
C GLY A 149 -18.17 37.63 -20.18
N ALA A 150 -17.98 38.93 -19.91
CA ALA A 150 -16.66 39.56 -19.91
C ALA A 150 -15.71 38.90 -18.88
N TYR A 151 -16.19 38.60 -17.67
CA TYR A 151 -15.42 37.84 -16.67
C TYR A 151 -15.05 36.44 -17.16
N ILE A 152 -16.00 35.70 -17.73
CA ILE A 152 -15.73 34.34 -18.24
C ILE A 152 -14.63 34.39 -19.30
N ILE A 153 -14.72 35.32 -20.26
CA ILE A 153 -13.75 35.46 -21.34
C ILE A 153 -12.36 35.79 -20.79
N VAL A 154 -12.27 36.82 -19.94
CA VAL A 154 -10.98 37.27 -19.41
C VAL A 154 -10.32 36.20 -18.54
N VAL A 155 -11.08 35.56 -17.64
CA VAL A 155 -10.56 34.49 -16.77
C VAL A 155 -10.13 33.28 -17.60
N THR A 156 -10.92 32.87 -18.59
CA THR A 156 -10.57 31.73 -19.45
C THR A 156 -9.30 32.00 -20.26
N LEU A 157 -9.21 33.19 -20.88
CA LEU A 157 -8.00 33.61 -21.60
C LEU A 157 -6.80 33.72 -20.66
N GLY A 158 -7.00 34.18 -19.42
CA GLY A 158 -5.97 34.24 -18.39
C GLY A 158 -5.43 32.85 -18.04
N ILE A 159 -6.31 31.88 -17.80
CA ILE A 159 -5.91 30.49 -17.49
C ILE A 159 -5.17 29.87 -18.68
N VAL A 160 -5.70 29.98 -19.90
CA VAL A 160 -5.07 29.41 -21.09
C VAL A 160 -3.69 30.02 -21.35
N SER A 161 -3.57 31.34 -21.24
CA SER A 161 -2.31 32.05 -21.46
C SER A 161 -1.26 31.72 -20.38
N LEU A 162 -1.67 31.53 -19.13
CA LEU A 162 -0.79 31.09 -18.05
C LEU A 162 -0.23 29.68 -18.30
N ILE A 163 -1.06 28.74 -18.77
CA ILE A 163 -0.63 27.37 -19.13
C ILE A 163 0.41 27.41 -20.24
N ILE A 164 0.15 28.19 -21.29
CA ILE A 164 1.05 28.34 -22.44
C ILE A 164 2.38 28.99 -22.01
N SER A 165 2.35 29.96 -21.09
CA SER A 165 3.55 30.68 -20.65
C SER A 165 4.46 29.84 -19.75
N THR A 166 3.88 29.02 -18.87
CA THR A 166 4.63 28.32 -17.82
C THR A 166 4.96 26.86 -18.15
N ASN A 167 4.39 26.28 -19.22
CA ASN A 167 4.40 24.83 -19.51
C ASN A 167 3.85 23.99 -18.32
N PHE A 168 3.11 24.61 -17.41
CA PHE A 168 2.63 24.00 -16.19
C PHE A 168 1.31 23.27 -16.43
N SER A 169 1.28 21.98 -16.12
CA SER A 169 0.06 21.18 -16.21
C SER A 169 -0.76 21.38 -14.94
N LEU A 170 -1.85 22.15 -15.03
CA LEU A 170 -2.82 22.33 -13.93
C LEU A 170 -3.34 21.00 -13.37
N ILE A 171 -3.45 19.97 -14.21
CA ILE A 171 -3.90 18.63 -13.81
C ILE A 171 -2.87 17.95 -12.91
N ARG A 172 -1.57 18.05 -13.25
CA ARG A 172 -0.51 17.48 -12.41
C ARG A 172 -0.31 18.27 -11.12
N PHE A 173 -0.52 19.59 -11.17
CA PHE A 173 -0.47 20.42 -9.98
C PHE A 173 -1.67 20.22 -9.05
N SER A 174 -2.89 20.05 -9.59
CA SER A 174 -4.07 19.78 -8.77
C SER A 174 -3.94 18.43 -8.07
N GLN A 175 -3.36 17.42 -8.72
CA GLN A 175 -3.01 16.14 -8.10
C GLN A 175 -1.98 16.33 -6.98
N TRP A 176 -0.86 17.01 -7.24
CA TRP A 176 0.17 17.28 -6.23
C TRP A 176 -0.35 18.11 -5.04
N PHE A 177 -1.20 19.12 -5.30
CA PHE A 177 -1.80 19.97 -4.27
C PHE A 177 -2.83 19.21 -3.45
N TRP A 178 -3.60 18.30 -4.07
CA TRP A 178 -4.53 17.41 -3.38
C TRP A 178 -3.77 16.47 -2.45
N ASP A 179 -2.68 15.86 -2.94
CA ASP A 179 -1.85 14.94 -2.17
C ASP A 179 -1.17 15.65 -0.98
N LYS A 180 -0.63 16.86 -1.20
CA LYS A 180 0.01 17.65 -0.12
C LYS A 180 -0.97 18.29 0.84
N GLY A 181 -2.17 18.66 0.37
CA GLY A 181 -3.26 19.16 1.20
C GLY A 181 -3.79 18.08 2.15
N LEU A 182 -3.92 16.84 1.66
CA LEU A 182 -4.25 15.69 2.48
C LEU A 182 -3.18 15.42 3.54
N GLU A 183 -1.90 15.43 3.17
CA GLU A 183 -0.79 15.26 4.14
C GLU A 183 -0.79 16.35 5.25
N ALA A 184 -1.08 17.60 4.90
CA ALA A 184 -1.11 18.71 5.86
C ALA A 184 -2.34 18.66 6.78
N TYR A 185 -3.50 18.31 6.24
CA TYR A 185 -4.73 18.09 7.00
C TYR A 185 -4.55 16.93 7.99
N ASP A 186 -3.95 15.84 7.54
CA ASP A 186 -3.66 14.69 8.40
C ASP A 186 -2.69 15.06 9.51
N LYS A 187 -1.63 15.86 9.26
CA LYS A 187 -0.73 16.34 10.32
C LYS A 187 -1.43 17.15 11.41
N ILE A 188 -2.26 18.12 11.03
CA ILE A 188 -2.96 19.00 11.98
C ILE A 188 -3.98 18.20 12.81
N LYS A 189 -4.69 17.27 12.18
CA LYS A 189 -5.64 16.39 12.87
C LYS A 189 -4.91 15.42 13.82
N THR A 190 -3.76 14.90 13.41
CA THR A 190 -2.95 13.96 14.21
C THR A 190 -2.35 14.64 15.44
N GLU A 191 -1.84 15.88 15.33
CA GLU A 191 -1.32 16.63 16.49
C GLU A 191 -2.42 16.92 17.53
N LYS A 192 -3.65 17.20 17.08
CA LYS A 192 -4.77 17.47 17.96
C LYS A 192 -5.23 16.20 18.71
N ILE A 193 -5.29 15.07 18.02
CA ILE A 193 -5.67 13.77 18.58
C ILE A 193 -4.60 13.27 19.58
N ILE A 194 -3.31 13.42 19.27
CA ILE A 194 -2.23 13.00 20.17
C ILE A 194 -2.28 13.77 21.49
N LYS A 195 -2.61 15.07 21.46
CA LYS A 195 -2.70 15.90 22.67
C LYS A 195 -3.87 15.48 23.57
N GLU A 196 -5.03 15.17 22.96
CA GLU A 196 -6.21 14.68 23.68
C GLU A 196 -6.00 13.25 24.24
N GLU A 197 -5.26 12.40 23.51
CA GLU A 197 -4.98 11.02 23.95
C GLU A 197 -3.92 10.95 25.06
N GLN A 198 -2.96 11.89 25.09
CA GLN A 198 -2.00 12.03 26.19
C GLN A 198 -2.66 12.47 27.50
N GLU A 199 -3.62 13.40 27.44
CA GLU A 199 -4.39 13.82 28.63
C GLU A 199 -5.31 12.71 29.17
N ARG A 200 -5.86 11.86 28.28
CA ARG A 200 -6.64 10.69 28.69
C ARG A 200 -5.79 9.62 29.36
N ARG A 201 -4.62 9.30 28.80
CA ARG A 201 -3.69 8.34 29.40
C ARG A 201 -3.22 8.75 30.79
N TRP A 202 -2.95 10.05 31.00
CA TRP A 202 -2.55 10.54 32.32
C TRP A 202 -3.64 10.31 33.38
N LYS A 203 -4.92 10.44 33.00
CA LYS A 203 -6.07 10.17 33.88
C LYS A 203 -6.27 8.67 34.13
N GLU A 204 -6.16 7.86 33.08
CA GLU A 204 -6.27 6.39 33.20
C GLU A 204 -5.14 5.80 34.07
N ASP A 205 -3.90 6.30 33.92
CA ASP A 205 -2.77 5.87 34.75
C ASP A 205 -2.96 6.29 36.24
N GLU A 206 -3.60 7.43 36.53
CA GLU A 206 -3.99 7.83 37.90
C GLU A 206 -5.09 6.94 38.49
N ASP A 207 -6.09 6.57 37.70
CA ASP A 207 -7.21 5.72 38.13
C ASP A 207 -6.78 4.26 38.38
N ILE A 208 -5.86 3.73 37.56
CA ILE A 208 -5.30 2.37 37.72
C ILE A 208 -4.45 2.23 39.00
N VAL A 209 -3.73 3.29 39.40
CA VAL A 209 -2.96 3.29 40.65
C VAL A 209 -3.89 3.27 41.86
N ARG A 210 -5.04 3.95 41.80
CA ARG A 210 -6.08 3.89 42.85
C ARG A 210 -6.77 2.53 42.94
N GLU A 211 -7.02 1.88 41.81
CA GLU A 211 -7.74 0.61 41.77
C GLU A 211 -6.87 -0.57 42.28
N LYS A 212 -5.54 -0.48 42.10
CA LYS A 212 -4.59 -1.49 42.60
C LYS A 212 -4.45 -1.53 44.13
N GLU A 213 -4.80 -0.47 44.86
CA GLU A 213 -4.72 -0.45 46.32
C GLU A 213 -5.95 -1.10 47.01
N LEU A 214 -7.02 -1.42 46.27
CA LEU A 214 -8.28 -1.94 46.85
C LEU A 214 -8.50 -3.46 46.71
N PHE A 215 -7.62 -4.19 46.02
CA PHE A 215 -7.80 -5.60 45.68
C PHE A 215 -6.71 -6.51 46.28
N TYR A 216 -6.63 -6.56 47.60
CA TYR A 216 -6.01 -7.69 48.32
C TYR A 216 -6.85 -8.04 49.55
N ASP A 217 -7.90 -8.83 49.32
CA ASP A 217 -8.43 -9.79 50.29
C ASP A 217 -9.53 -10.63 49.63
N LYS A 218 -9.26 -11.93 49.38
CA LYS A 218 -10.22 -13.05 49.45
C LYS A 218 -9.58 -14.40 49.06
N GLU A 219 -9.89 -15.40 49.89
CA GLU A 219 -9.50 -16.81 49.82
C GLU A 219 -10.08 -17.59 48.61
N PRO A 220 -9.48 -18.74 48.23
CA PRO A 220 -9.84 -19.46 47.00
C PRO A 220 -11.08 -20.37 47.12
N PRO A 221 -11.87 -20.58 46.04
CA PRO A 221 -13.04 -21.45 46.07
C PRO A 221 -12.78 -22.92 45.73
N LYS A 222 -13.66 -23.78 46.26
CA LYS A 222 -13.68 -25.25 46.16
C LYS A 222 -14.32 -25.78 44.87
N ILE A 223 -13.82 -26.94 44.43
CA ILE A 223 -14.23 -27.69 43.23
C ILE A 223 -15.49 -28.54 43.52
N VAL A 224 -16.44 -28.57 42.58
CA VAL A 224 -17.60 -29.48 42.55
C VAL A 224 -17.51 -30.37 41.32
N GLU A 225 -17.60 -31.68 41.53
CA GLU A 225 -17.62 -32.73 40.49
C GLU A 225 -18.96 -32.81 39.76
N THR A 226 -18.93 -33.09 38.45
CA THR A 226 -20.11 -33.48 37.66
C THR A 226 -19.96 -34.89 37.10
N LYS A 227 -21.02 -35.69 37.28
CA LYS A 227 -21.13 -37.13 36.94
C LYS A 227 -21.27 -37.41 35.45
N LYS A 228 -20.76 -38.60 35.08
CA LYS A 228 -20.85 -39.31 33.79
C LYS A 228 -22.28 -39.67 33.37
N PHE A 229 -22.53 -39.67 32.06
CA PHE A 229 -23.34 -40.70 31.40
C PHE A 229 -22.55 -41.31 30.24
N ALA A 230 -22.61 -42.63 30.15
CA ALA A 230 -22.04 -43.47 29.10
C ALA A 230 -23.18 -44.06 28.27
N ARG A 231 -22.97 -44.28 26.96
CA ARG A 231 -23.06 -45.60 26.32
C ARG A 231 -22.61 -45.55 24.85
N GLN A 232 -21.73 -46.50 24.51
CA GLN A 232 -21.20 -46.86 23.18
C GLN A 232 -22.29 -47.53 22.31
N GLU A 233 -22.15 -47.71 20.99
CA GLU A 233 -21.33 -48.75 20.31
C GLU A 233 -21.15 -48.42 18.80
N HIS A 234 -19.90 -48.31 18.33
CA HIS A 234 -19.18 -49.20 17.38
C HIS A 234 -19.54 -48.99 15.88
N PHE A 235 -18.62 -48.74 14.92
CA PHE A 235 -17.39 -49.47 14.59
C PHE A 235 -16.39 -48.63 13.72
N THR A 236 -15.09 -48.68 14.07
CA THR A 236 -13.83 -48.83 13.27
C THR A 236 -13.66 -48.14 11.89
N PHE A 237 -12.55 -47.54 11.44
CA PHE A 237 -11.16 -47.29 11.90
C PHE A 237 -10.60 -46.08 11.09
N ALA A 238 -9.93 -45.15 11.74
CA ALA A 238 -8.75 -44.41 11.25
C ALA A 238 -8.07 -43.80 12.48
N GLU A 239 -6.80 -44.12 12.69
CA GLU A 239 -6.09 -43.90 13.96
C GLU A 239 -6.03 -42.42 14.37
N THR A 240 -6.76 -42.06 15.42
CA THR A 240 -6.52 -40.79 16.12
C THR A 240 -5.17 -40.87 16.82
N LYS A 241 -4.19 -40.11 16.35
CA LYS A 241 -2.87 -40.02 17.01
C LYS A 241 -3.02 -39.24 18.32
N LYS A 242 -2.86 -39.93 19.45
CA LYS A 242 -2.85 -39.31 20.78
C LYS A 242 -1.43 -38.78 21.06
N ILE A 243 -1.28 -37.47 21.24
CA ILE A 243 0.00 -36.83 21.60
C ILE A 243 -0.26 -36.04 22.89
N GLY A 244 0.20 -36.58 24.03
CA GLY A 244 -0.20 -36.09 25.35
C GLY A 244 -1.68 -36.35 25.63
N ASP A 245 -2.38 -35.35 26.17
CA ASP A 245 -3.82 -35.39 26.47
C ASP A 245 -4.71 -34.88 25.32
N TYR A 246 -4.11 -34.22 24.31
CA TYR A 246 -4.84 -33.70 23.15
C TYR A 246 -4.95 -34.74 22.04
N GLN A 247 -6.11 -34.79 21.38
CA GLN A 247 -6.40 -35.72 20.28
C GLN A 247 -6.76 -34.92 19.03
N LEU A 248 -6.08 -35.21 17.92
CA LEU A 248 -6.38 -34.58 16.64
C LEU A 248 -7.81 -34.93 16.18
N PRO A 249 -8.52 -33.98 15.55
CA PRO A 249 -9.88 -34.21 15.08
C PRO A 249 -9.91 -35.30 13.99
N PRO A 250 -10.85 -36.25 14.06
CA PRO A 250 -11.01 -37.28 13.05
C PRO A 250 -11.62 -36.71 11.74
N LEU A 251 -11.20 -37.24 10.59
CA LEU A 251 -11.66 -36.80 9.26
C LEU A 251 -13.17 -37.01 9.02
N ASN A 252 -13.84 -37.82 9.83
CA ASN A 252 -15.28 -38.07 9.73
C ASN A 252 -16.14 -36.87 10.16
N LEU A 253 -15.54 -35.84 10.78
CA LEU A 253 -16.21 -34.56 11.01
C LEU A 253 -16.48 -33.81 9.69
N LEU A 254 -15.81 -34.19 8.60
CA LEU A 254 -15.93 -33.56 7.30
C LEU A 254 -16.88 -34.33 6.39
N ASN A 255 -17.58 -33.59 5.53
CA ASN A 255 -18.49 -34.14 4.53
C ASN A 255 -17.74 -34.99 3.50
N ASP A 256 -18.33 -36.14 3.15
CA ASP A 256 -17.82 -37.00 2.09
C ASP A 256 -18.08 -36.40 0.70
N PRO A 257 -17.12 -36.56 -0.24
CA PRO A 257 -17.36 -36.18 -1.63
C PRO A 257 -18.46 -37.05 -2.25
N PRO A 258 -19.31 -36.50 -3.14
CA PRO A 258 -20.36 -37.26 -3.80
C PRO A 258 -19.79 -38.36 -4.69
N ALA A 259 -20.46 -39.52 -4.72
CA ALA A 259 -19.97 -40.74 -5.37
C ALA A 259 -19.87 -40.69 -6.91
N SER A 260 -20.21 -39.57 -7.57
CA SER A 260 -20.11 -39.46 -9.03
C SER A 260 -19.97 -38.01 -9.49
N ALA A 261 -18.72 -37.57 -9.67
CA ALA A 261 -18.41 -36.50 -10.61
C ALA A 261 -18.73 -36.99 -12.04
N ARG A 262 -19.67 -36.34 -12.71
CA ARG A 262 -20.10 -36.70 -14.07
C ARG A 262 -18.94 -36.42 -15.04
N LYS A 263 -18.13 -37.44 -15.36
CA LYS A 263 -17.02 -37.32 -16.31
C LYS A 263 -17.55 -36.78 -17.65
N VAL A 264 -16.99 -35.67 -18.11
CA VAL A 264 -17.31 -35.06 -19.41
C VAL A 264 -17.17 -36.11 -20.51
N SER A 265 -18.16 -36.24 -21.38
CA SER A 265 -18.11 -37.24 -22.44
C SER A 265 -17.01 -36.89 -23.44
N LYS A 266 -16.33 -37.91 -23.97
CA LYS A 266 -15.28 -37.70 -24.98
C LYS A 266 -15.82 -36.96 -26.22
N GLU A 267 -17.08 -37.21 -26.56
CA GLU A 267 -17.78 -36.57 -27.67
C GLU A 267 -17.95 -35.06 -27.45
N GLU A 268 -18.29 -34.63 -26.23
CA GLU A 268 -18.42 -33.21 -25.87
C GLU A 268 -17.06 -32.50 -25.95
N LEU A 269 -15.99 -33.13 -25.47
CA LEU A 269 -14.62 -32.57 -25.56
C LEU A 269 -14.16 -32.41 -27.01
N LEU A 270 -14.44 -33.39 -27.88
CA LEU A 270 -14.12 -33.31 -29.31
C LEU A 270 -14.92 -32.21 -30.01
N MET A 271 -16.22 -32.13 -29.72
CA MET A 271 -17.08 -31.06 -30.26
C MET A 271 -16.58 -29.68 -29.85
N ASN A 272 -16.24 -29.49 -28.56
CA ASN A 272 -15.70 -28.22 -28.06
C ASN A 272 -14.35 -27.88 -28.69
N SER A 273 -13.50 -28.87 -28.95
CA SER A 273 -12.23 -28.68 -29.65
C SER A 273 -12.46 -28.16 -31.08
N SER A 274 -13.40 -28.76 -31.82
CA SER A 274 -13.74 -28.29 -33.18
C SER A 274 -14.36 -26.89 -33.19
N ILE A 275 -15.17 -26.55 -32.18
CA ILE A 275 -15.72 -25.19 -32.03
C ILE A 275 -14.56 -24.21 -31.79
N LEU A 276 -13.64 -24.55 -30.87
CA LEU A 276 -12.49 -23.70 -30.54
C LEU A 276 -11.61 -23.42 -31.77
N GLU A 277 -11.26 -24.45 -32.54
CA GLU A 277 -10.49 -24.31 -33.78
C GLU A 277 -11.20 -23.43 -34.80
N LYS A 278 -12.50 -23.67 -35.03
CA LYS A 278 -13.30 -22.88 -35.97
C LYS A 278 -13.38 -21.42 -35.54
N LYS A 279 -13.54 -21.15 -34.24
CA LYS A 279 -13.60 -19.78 -33.72
C LYS A 279 -12.27 -19.06 -33.86
N LEU A 280 -11.17 -19.71 -33.54
CA LEU A 280 -9.84 -19.12 -33.76
C LEU A 280 -9.59 -18.83 -35.25
N LEU A 281 -10.04 -19.73 -36.13
CA LEU A 281 -9.98 -19.53 -37.58
C LEU A 281 -10.81 -18.31 -38.03
N ASP A 282 -12.02 -18.10 -37.48
CA ASP A 282 -12.86 -16.92 -37.77
C ASP A 282 -12.12 -15.61 -37.44
N TYR A 283 -11.23 -15.60 -36.44
CA TYR A 283 -10.37 -14.47 -36.08
C TYR A 283 -9.03 -14.41 -36.86
N GLY A 284 -8.87 -15.27 -37.86
CA GLY A 284 -7.67 -15.38 -38.70
C GLY A 284 -6.46 -15.96 -37.95
N ILE A 285 -6.71 -16.86 -36.98
CA ILE A 285 -5.71 -17.64 -36.28
C ILE A 285 -5.85 -19.10 -36.68
N GLU A 286 -4.97 -19.54 -37.58
CA GLU A 286 -4.89 -20.95 -37.97
C GLU A 286 -4.12 -21.77 -36.93
N GLY A 287 -4.59 -22.99 -36.70
CA GLY A 287 -3.96 -23.96 -35.80
C GLY A 287 -4.91 -25.11 -35.48
N ARG A 288 -4.48 -26.00 -34.59
CA ARG A 288 -5.23 -27.21 -34.20
C ARG A 288 -5.07 -27.52 -32.72
N VAL A 289 -6.06 -28.15 -32.12
CA VAL A 289 -5.97 -28.69 -30.76
C VAL A 289 -5.30 -30.06 -30.82
N ILE A 290 -4.16 -30.21 -30.14
CA ILE A 290 -3.43 -31.48 -30.08
C ILE A 290 -3.95 -32.35 -28.93
N ASN A 291 -4.10 -31.75 -27.74
CA ASN A 291 -4.47 -32.47 -26.52
C ASN A 291 -5.57 -31.73 -25.77
N VAL A 292 -6.37 -32.50 -25.02
CA VAL A 292 -7.42 -31.98 -24.14
C VAL A 292 -7.27 -32.64 -22.77
N HIS A 293 -7.19 -31.81 -21.74
CA HIS A 293 -7.04 -32.24 -20.35
C HIS A 293 -8.25 -31.76 -19.55
N PRO A 294 -9.27 -32.62 -19.35
CA PRO A 294 -10.42 -32.28 -18.54
C PRO A 294 -10.03 -32.24 -17.06
N GLY A 295 -10.38 -31.14 -16.39
CA GLY A 295 -10.24 -30.96 -14.94
C GLY A 295 -11.59 -30.82 -14.24
N PRO A 296 -11.59 -30.64 -12.91
CA PRO A 296 -12.82 -30.54 -12.12
C PRO A 296 -13.63 -29.27 -12.42
N VAL A 297 -12.96 -28.13 -12.60
CA VAL A 297 -13.61 -26.81 -12.79
C VAL A 297 -13.45 -26.30 -14.22
N ILE A 298 -12.31 -26.56 -14.84
CA ILE A 298 -11.94 -26.10 -16.18
C ILE A 298 -11.36 -27.26 -16.99
N THR A 299 -11.41 -27.14 -18.31
CA THR A 299 -10.72 -28.03 -19.24
C THR A 299 -9.64 -27.24 -19.97
N MET A 300 -8.42 -27.80 -20.02
CA MET A 300 -7.30 -27.21 -20.76
C MET A 300 -7.21 -27.84 -22.16
N TYR A 301 -7.25 -27.00 -23.19
CA TYR A 301 -7.04 -27.37 -24.59
C TYR A 301 -5.64 -26.91 -25.02
N GLU A 302 -4.79 -27.84 -25.43
CA GLU A 302 -3.47 -27.53 -25.97
C GLU A 302 -3.58 -27.21 -27.46
N PHE A 303 -3.52 -25.93 -27.81
CA PHE A 303 -3.64 -25.42 -29.16
C PHE A 303 -2.25 -25.16 -29.77
N GLU A 304 -1.98 -25.79 -30.92
CA GLU A 304 -0.79 -25.58 -31.73
C GLU A 304 -1.10 -24.57 -32.85
N PRO A 305 -0.59 -23.33 -32.76
CA PRO A 305 -0.80 -22.34 -33.80
C PRO A 305 0.06 -22.62 -35.04
N ALA A 306 -0.44 -22.25 -36.21
CA ALA A 306 0.31 -22.35 -37.46
C ALA A 306 1.59 -21.48 -37.44
N PRO A 307 2.63 -21.84 -38.21
CA PRO A 307 3.86 -21.06 -38.30
C PRO A 307 3.60 -19.59 -38.67
N GLY A 308 4.22 -18.67 -37.93
CA GLY A 308 4.08 -17.22 -38.16
C GLY A 308 2.94 -16.55 -37.38
N VAL A 309 2.06 -17.31 -36.72
CA VAL A 309 1.06 -16.75 -35.81
C VAL A 309 1.76 -16.23 -34.54
N LYS A 310 1.52 -14.95 -34.21
CA LYS A 310 2.06 -14.34 -33.00
C LYS A 310 1.23 -14.74 -31.78
N VAL A 311 1.90 -15.25 -30.74
CA VAL A 311 1.27 -15.66 -29.47
C VAL A 311 0.43 -14.54 -28.84
N ASN A 312 0.93 -13.30 -28.84
CA ASN A 312 0.20 -12.14 -28.28
C ASN A 312 -1.15 -11.90 -28.96
N ARG A 313 -1.30 -12.31 -30.23
CA ARG A 313 -2.58 -12.20 -30.94
C ARG A 313 -3.62 -13.17 -30.35
N ILE A 314 -3.20 -14.37 -29.95
CA ILE A 314 -4.06 -15.36 -29.30
C ILE A 314 -4.44 -14.87 -27.91
N VAL A 315 -3.46 -14.40 -27.12
CA VAL A 315 -3.69 -13.86 -25.77
C VAL A 315 -4.67 -12.68 -25.79
N GLY A 316 -4.57 -11.80 -26.80
CA GLY A 316 -5.46 -10.64 -26.94
C GLY A 316 -6.92 -10.98 -27.31
N LEU A 317 -7.22 -12.23 -27.68
CA LEU A 317 -8.57 -12.69 -28.02
C LEU A 317 -9.28 -13.39 -26.85
N ALA A 318 -8.74 -13.38 -25.63
CA ALA A 318 -9.31 -14.12 -24.50
C ALA A 318 -10.79 -13.79 -24.25
N ASP A 319 -11.17 -12.51 -24.26
CA ASP A 319 -12.54 -12.06 -24.02
C ASP A 319 -13.49 -12.42 -25.18
N ASP A 320 -13.02 -12.25 -26.41
CA ASP A 320 -13.75 -12.63 -27.63
C ASP A 320 -13.99 -14.14 -27.68
N LEU A 321 -12.99 -14.93 -27.28
CA LEU A 321 -13.07 -16.37 -27.20
C LEU A 321 -14.01 -16.83 -26.09
N ALA A 322 -14.01 -16.15 -24.94
CA ALA A 322 -14.97 -16.41 -23.87
C ALA A 322 -16.41 -16.22 -24.36
N LEU A 323 -16.69 -15.13 -25.08
CA LEU A 323 -17.99 -14.88 -25.70
C LEU A 323 -18.36 -15.98 -26.71
N ALA A 324 -17.42 -16.35 -27.59
CA ALA A 324 -17.65 -17.35 -28.63
C ALA A 324 -17.91 -18.76 -28.08
N MET A 325 -17.24 -19.10 -26.97
CA MET A 325 -17.36 -20.39 -26.28
C MET A 325 -18.49 -20.41 -25.24
N ARG A 326 -19.23 -19.30 -25.07
CA ARG A 326 -20.27 -19.14 -24.03
C ARG A 326 -19.74 -19.37 -22.62
N ALA A 327 -18.47 -19.05 -22.39
CA ALA A 327 -17.80 -19.18 -21.12
C ALA A 327 -17.84 -17.85 -20.36
N LEU A 328 -17.83 -17.92 -19.03
CA LEU A 328 -17.72 -16.73 -18.17
C LEU A 328 -16.39 -15.98 -18.37
N SER A 329 -15.31 -16.74 -18.54
CA SER A 329 -13.98 -16.23 -18.87
C SER A 329 -13.16 -17.37 -19.47
N VAL A 330 -12.13 -17.03 -20.25
CA VAL A 330 -11.15 -17.97 -20.78
C VAL A 330 -9.77 -17.50 -20.39
N ARG A 331 -8.93 -18.41 -19.89
CA ARG A 331 -7.55 -18.11 -19.53
C ARG A 331 -6.60 -18.72 -20.56
N ILE A 332 -5.69 -17.91 -21.08
CA ILE A 332 -4.73 -18.33 -22.10
C ILE A 332 -3.33 -18.37 -21.48
N VAL A 333 -2.74 -19.55 -21.44
CA VAL A 333 -1.38 -19.83 -20.94
C VAL A 333 -0.47 -20.02 -22.14
N ALA A 334 0.40 -19.04 -22.41
CA ALA A 334 1.22 -19.07 -23.61
C ALA A 334 2.65 -18.52 -23.38
N PRO A 335 3.70 -19.24 -23.80
CA PRO A 335 3.73 -20.66 -24.20
C PRO A 335 3.65 -21.61 -22.98
N ILE A 336 3.21 -22.86 -23.19
CA ILE A 336 3.35 -23.90 -22.14
C ILE A 336 4.84 -24.29 -22.03
N PRO A 337 5.47 -24.23 -20.84
CA PRO A 337 6.87 -24.60 -20.68
C PRO A 337 7.18 -26.01 -21.22
N GLY A 338 8.19 -26.12 -22.07
CA GLY A 338 8.62 -27.39 -22.67
C GLY A 338 7.76 -27.89 -23.84
N LYS A 339 6.76 -27.14 -24.29
CA LYS A 339 5.92 -27.49 -25.46
C LYS A 339 5.76 -26.30 -26.41
N SER A 340 5.60 -26.58 -27.70
CA SER A 340 5.30 -25.57 -28.74
C SER A 340 3.80 -25.29 -28.88
N VAL A 341 3.07 -25.23 -27.77
CA VAL A 341 1.60 -25.09 -27.75
C VAL A 341 1.16 -23.98 -26.79
N VAL A 342 -0.06 -23.51 -27.01
CA VAL A 342 -0.77 -22.55 -26.16
C VAL A 342 -1.86 -23.30 -25.39
N GLY A 343 -1.88 -23.18 -24.07
CA GLY A 343 -2.94 -23.74 -23.23
C GLY A 343 -4.13 -22.79 -23.18
N ILE A 344 -5.30 -23.24 -23.60
CA ILE A 344 -6.55 -22.48 -23.52
C ILE A 344 -7.43 -23.17 -22.47
N GLU A 345 -7.61 -22.51 -21.34
CA GLU A 345 -8.39 -23.00 -20.20
C GLU A 345 -9.82 -22.46 -20.28
N ILE A 346 -10.78 -23.37 -20.45
CA ILE A 346 -12.20 -23.04 -20.60
C ILE A 346 -12.97 -23.67 -19.44
N PRO A 347 -13.82 -22.91 -18.71
CA PRO A 347 -14.69 -23.44 -17.68
C PRO A 347 -15.59 -24.56 -18.19
N ASN A 348 -15.75 -25.60 -17.38
CA ASN A 348 -16.69 -26.68 -17.67
C ASN A 348 -18.14 -26.18 -17.52
N ASN A 349 -19.04 -26.75 -18.31
CA ASN A 349 -20.49 -26.50 -18.20
C ASN A 349 -21.04 -26.91 -16.82
N ILE A 350 -20.51 -28.00 -16.28
CA ILE A 350 -20.80 -28.49 -14.93
C ILE A 350 -19.47 -28.48 -14.18
N ARG A 351 -19.38 -27.66 -13.14
CA ARG A 351 -18.20 -27.57 -12.26
C ARG A 351 -18.35 -28.57 -11.13
N GLU A 352 -17.26 -29.24 -10.80
CA GLU A 352 -17.20 -30.12 -9.64
C GLU A 352 -16.74 -29.33 -8.41
N ASP A 353 -17.44 -29.53 -7.29
CA ASP A 353 -17.02 -28.99 -6.01
C ASP A 353 -15.79 -29.76 -5.49
N VAL A 354 -14.79 -29.02 -5.01
CA VAL A 354 -13.59 -29.59 -4.40
C VAL A 354 -13.82 -29.71 -2.90
N PHE A 355 -13.96 -30.95 -2.42
CA PHE A 355 -14.22 -31.21 -1.01
C PHE A 355 -12.93 -31.17 -0.17
N PHE A 356 -12.98 -30.51 0.98
CA PHE A 356 -11.83 -30.40 1.88
C PHE A 356 -11.32 -31.76 2.36
N LYS A 357 -12.24 -32.70 2.67
CA LYS A 357 -11.91 -34.07 3.08
C LYS A 357 -11.09 -34.83 2.04
N ASP A 358 -11.37 -34.59 0.76
CA ASP A 358 -10.66 -35.22 -0.36
C ASP A 358 -9.18 -34.80 -0.40
N ILE A 359 -8.87 -33.56 -0.02
CA ILE A 359 -7.49 -33.08 0.07
C ILE A 359 -6.79 -33.65 1.31
N LEU A 360 -7.46 -33.64 2.47
CA LEU A 360 -6.86 -34.14 3.72
C LEU A 360 -6.64 -35.65 3.73
N SER A 361 -7.46 -36.41 3.00
CA SER A 361 -7.30 -37.86 2.84
C SER A 361 -6.24 -38.24 1.80
N SER A 362 -5.74 -37.29 1.02
CA SER A 362 -4.70 -37.55 0.03
C SER A 362 -3.33 -37.81 0.67
N ASP A 363 -2.51 -38.63 0.01
CA ASP A 363 -1.12 -38.90 0.41
C ASP A 363 -0.29 -37.62 0.50
N ALA A 364 -0.61 -36.62 -0.35
CA ALA A 364 0.05 -35.32 -0.33
C ALA A 364 -0.12 -34.58 1.01
N PHE A 365 -1.24 -34.78 1.71
CA PHE A 365 -1.48 -34.21 3.03
C PHE A 365 -1.04 -35.15 4.15
N SER A 366 -1.47 -36.41 4.10
CA SER A 366 -1.28 -37.39 5.18
C SER A 366 0.19 -37.76 5.38
N GLU A 367 0.99 -37.81 4.31
CA GLU A 367 2.43 -38.10 4.36
C GLU A 367 3.30 -36.83 4.44
N SER A 368 2.67 -35.65 4.53
CA SER A 368 3.41 -34.39 4.62
C SER A 368 4.28 -34.37 5.89
N ARG A 369 5.57 -34.10 5.69
CA ARG A 369 6.51 -33.90 6.81
C ARG A 369 6.42 -32.50 7.42
N SER A 370 5.68 -31.60 6.79
CA SER A 370 5.53 -30.23 7.27
C SER A 370 4.74 -30.20 8.58
N ARG A 371 5.14 -29.31 9.48
CA ARG A 371 4.37 -28.98 10.69
C ARG A 371 3.25 -27.97 10.43
N LEU A 372 3.29 -27.28 9.27
CA LEU A 372 2.33 -26.27 8.86
C LEU A 372 1.82 -26.53 7.43
N PRO A 373 1.19 -27.70 7.16
CA PRO A 373 0.62 -28.00 5.86
C PRO A 373 -0.67 -27.21 5.64
N LEU A 374 -0.85 -26.67 4.44
CA LEU A 374 -2.05 -25.94 4.01
C LEU A 374 -2.67 -26.65 2.81
N ALA A 375 -3.85 -27.24 2.98
CA ALA A 375 -4.63 -27.81 1.89
C ALA A 375 -5.30 -26.69 1.09
N LEU A 376 -4.81 -26.47 -0.14
CA LEU A 376 -5.27 -25.38 -1.01
C LEU A 376 -6.43 -25.79 -1.92
N GLY A 377 -6.49 -27.07 -2.28
CA GLY A 377 -7.52 -27.59 -3.19
C GLY A 377 -6.93 -28.54 -4.22
N LYS A 378 -7.46 -28.50 -5.45
CA LYS A 378 -6.97 -29.28 -6.58
C LYS A 378 -6.38 -28.37 -7.66
N ASP A 379 -5.40 -28.87 -8.39
CA ASP A 379 -4.93 -28.22 -9.60
C ASP A 379 -5.95 -28.35 -10.75
N ILE A 380 -5.62 -27.77 -11.90
CA ILE A 380 -6.46 -27.81 -13.11
C ILE A 380 -6.64 -29.21 -13.69
N PHE A 381 -5.87 -30.20 -13.23
CA PHE A 381 -5.96 -31.60 -13.64
C PHE A 381 -6.65 -32.48 -12.58
N GLY A 382 -7.01 -31.91 -11.43
CA GLY A 382 -7.68 -32.60 -10.34
C GLY A 382 -6.74 -33.21 -9.30
N ASN A 383 -5.43 -32.98 -9.38
CA ASN A 383 -4.49 -33.48 -8.38
C ASN A 383 -4.56 -32.63 -7.10
N PRO A 384 -4.50 -33.24 -5.90
CA PRO A 384 -4.50 -32.51 -4.64
C PRO A 384 -3.25 -31.63 -4.50
N VAL A 385 -3.45 -30.39 -4.05
CA VAL A 385 -2.41 -29.39 -3.84
C VAL A 385 -2.34 -29.03 -2.36
N VAL A 386 -1.21 -29.39 -1.75
CA VAL A 386 -0.87 -29.06 -0.37
C VAL A 386 0.40 -28.21 -0.38
N ALA A 387 0.35 -27.07 0.27
CA ALA A 387 1.49 -26.17 0.43
C ALA A 387 2.06 -26.26 1.84
N ASP A 388 3.32 -25.88 2.00
CA ASP A 388 4.03 -25.88 3.28
C ASP A 388 4.36 -24.45 3.69
N LEU A 389 3.69 -23.95 4.72
CA LEU A 389 3.88 -22.57 5.19
C LEU A 389 5.30 -22.32 5.69
N THR A 390 6.06 -23.34 6.11
CA THR A 390 7.46 -23.15 6.54
C THR A 390 8.39 -22.79 5.38
N ARG A 391 8.04 -23.18 4.14
CA ARG A 391 8.80 -22.86 2.92
C ARG A 391 8.40 -21.53 2.29
N MET A 392 7.21 -21.03 2.66
CA MET A 392 6.68 -19.71 2.31
C MET A 392 6.30 -18.98 3.61
N PRO A 393 7.28 -18.49 4.39
CA PRO A 393 7.09 -18.15 5.81
C PRO A 393 6.03 -17.07 6.07
N HIS A 394 5.65 -16.31 5.05
CA HIS A 394 4.53 -15.38 5.07
C HIS A 394 3.70 -15.56 3.79
N LEU A 395 2.37 -15.47 3.94
CA LEU A 395 1.41 -15.63 2.86
C LEU A 395 0.44 -14.45 2.86
N LEU A 396 0.31 -13.80 1.71
CA LEU A 396 -0.73 -12.78 1.47
C LEU A 396 -1.87 -13.40 0.66
N VAL A 397 -3.10 -13.30 1.15
CA VAL A 397 -4.30 -13.77 0.47
C VAL A 397 -5.15 -12.57 0.08
N ALA A 398 -5.46 -12.43 -1.21
CA ALA A 398 -6.26 -11.33 -1.75
C ALA A 398 -7.34 -11.86 -2.70
N GLY A 399 -8.53 -11.25 -2.64
CA GLY A 399 -9.65 -11.60 -3.50
C GLY A 399 -10.85 -10.68 -3.24
N ALA A 400 -11.66 -10.42 -4.26
CA ALA A 400 -12.89 -9.65 -4.13
C ALA A 400 -13.94 -10.42 -3.31
N THR A 401 -14.95 -9.73 -2.78
CA THR A 401 -16.07 -10.37 -2.06
C THR A 401 -16.72 -11.45 -2.93
N GLY A 402 -16.95 -12.63 -2.36
CA GLY A 402 -17.53 -13.78 -3.07
C GLY A 402 -16.55 -14.58 -3.93
N SER A 403 -15.26 -14.21 -3.99
CA SER A 403 -14.22 -14.98 -4.71
C SER A 403 -13.78 -16.27 -3.99
N GLY A 404 -14.19 -16.45 -2.72
CA GLY A 404 -13.81 -17.60 -1.89
C GLY A 404 -12.69 -17.35 -0.87
N LYS A 405 -12.25 -16.09 -0.66
CA LYS A 405 -11.22 -15.72 0.35
C LYS A 405 -11.47 -16.36 1.71
N SER A 406 -12.67 -16.17 2.26
CA SER A 406 -13.08 -16.69 3.57
C SER A 406 -13.04 -18.22 3.64
N VAL A 407 -13.52 -18.90 2.59
CA VAL A 407 -13.50 -20.37 2.52
C VAL A 407 -12.07 -20.89 2.43
N ALA A 408 -11.22 -20.25 1.64
CA ALA A 408 -9.80 -20.59 1.55
C ALA A 408 -9.07 -20.38 2.88
N LEU A 409 -9.36 -19.28 3.59
CA LEU A 409 -8.79 -19.00 4.91
C LEU A 409 -9.21 -20.06 5.94
N ASN A 410 -10.48 -20.43 5.97
CA ASN A 410 -10.98 -21.52 6.83
C ASN A 410 -10.33 -22.88 6.47
N SER A 411 -10.15 -23.17 5.18
CA SER A 411 -9.43 -24.37 4.71
C SER A 411 -7.99 -24.40 5.25
N MET A 412 -7.29 -23.26 5.23
CA MET A 412 -5.93 -23.14 5.76
C MET A 412 -5.89 -23.34 7.28
N ILE A 413 -6.80 -22.71 8.04
CA ILE A 413 -6.86 -22.87 9.51
C ILE A 413 -7.17 -24.33 9.86
N CYS A 414 -8.20 -24.91 9.26
CA CYS A 414 -8.56 -26.30 9.51
C CYS A 414 -7.42 -27.24 9.14
N SER A 415 -6.65 -26.97 8.07
CA SER A 415 -5.47 -27.77 7.72
C SER A 415 -4.47 -27.86 8.89
N LEU A 416 -4.22 -26.74 9.57
CA LEU A 416 -3.36 -26.71 10.75
C LEU A 416 -3.98 -27.48 11.92
N LEU A 417 -5.28 -27.33 12.18
CA LEU A 417 -5.97 -28.00 13.29
C LEU A 417 -6.05 -29.53 13.11
N PHE A 418 -6.12 -30.02 11.86
CA PHE A 418 -6.07 -31.45 11.55
C PHE A 418 -4.65 -32.02 11.57
N ALA A 419 -3.61 -31.18 11.47
CA ALA A 419 -2.21 -31.61 11.39
C ALA A 419 -1.40 -31.40 12.68
N ALA A 420 -1.76 -30.44 13.52
CA ALA A 420 -0.91 -29.97 14.62
C ALA A 420 -1.65 -29.87 15.96
N THR A 421 -0.93 -30.20 17.04
CA THR A 421 -1.40 -30.03 18.41
C THR A 421 -1.12 -28.61 18.93
N PRO A 422 -1.75 -28.17 20.03
CA PRO A 422 -1.45 -26.86 20.65
C PRO A 422 0.02 -26.71 21.08
N ASP A 423 0.71 -27.82 21.34
CA ASP A 423 2.13 -27.82 21.73
C ASP A 423 3.06 -27.68 20.51
N ASP A 424 2.57 -28.04 19.32
CA ASP A 424 3.30 -27.88 18.07
C ASP A 424 3.02 -26.51 17.41
N VAL A 425 1.78 -26.03 17.49
CA VAL A 425 1.32 -24.80 16.83
C VAL A 425 0.41 -23.98 17.73
N LYS A 426 0.73 -22.69 17.83
CA LYS A 426 -0.08 -21.67 18.48
C LYS A 426 -0.56 -20.63 17.46
N LEU A 427 -1.79 -20.17 17.62
CA LEU A 427 -2.48 -19.28 16.69
C LEU A 427 -2.74 -17.93 17.36
N LEU A 428 -2.43 -16.85 16.64
CA LEU A 428 -2.89 -15.51 16.97
C LEU A 428 -3.86 -15.07 15.87
N MET A 429 -5.12 -14.84 16.21
CA MET A 429 -6.16 -14.50 15.25
C MET A 429 -6.60 -13.04 15.45
N ILE A 430 -6.64 -12.29 14.35
CA ILE A 430 -7.06 -10.90 14.32
C ILE A 430 -8.18 -10.73 13.28
N ASP A 431 -9.35 -10.34 13.75
CA ASP A 431 -10.56 -10.19 12.94
C ASP A 431 -11.28 -8.87 13.30
N PRO A 432 -10.92 -7.76 12.64
CA PRO A 432 -11.51 -6.45 12.93
C PRO A 432 -12.98 -6.35 12.54
N LYS A 433 -13.50 -7.26 11.70
CA LYS A 433 -14.90 -7.26 11.25
C LYS A 433 -15.77 -8.24 12.02
N MET A 434 -15.17 -9.13 12.82
CA MET A 434 -15.84 -10.19 13.59
C MET A 434 -16.67 -11.15 12.73
N LEU A 435 -16.26 -11.39 11.48
CA LEU A 435 -17.04 -12.19 10.54
C LEU A 435 -16.57 -13.63 10.43
N GLU A 436 -15.25 -13.83 10.36
CA GLU A 436 -14.68 -15.10 9.91
C GLU A 436 -13.99 -15.85 11.05
N LEU A 437 -13.19 -15.17 11.87
CA LEU A 437 -12.36 -15.84 12.87
C LEU A 437 -13.06 -16.03 14.21
N SER A 438 -14.15 -15.32 14.49
CA SER A 438 -14.94 -15.46 15.72
C SER A 438 -15.41 -16.90 15.98
N ALA A 439 -15.56 -17.71 14.92
CA ALA A 439 -15.94 -19.12 15.03
C ALA A 439 -14.88 -20.00 15.71
N TYR A 440 -13.62 -19.53 15.78
CA TYR A 440 -12.51 -20.25 16.39
C TYR A 440 -12.25 -19.86 17.85
N GLU A 441 -13.10 -19.02 18.44
CA GLU A 441 -12.94 -18.60 19.84
C GLU A 441 -12.93 -19.83 20.78
N GLY A 442 -12.00 -19.83 21.74
CA GLY A 442 -11.88 -20.90 22.74
C GLY A 442 -11.14 -22.17 22.32
N ILE A 443 -10.60 -22.27 21.10
CA ILE A 443 -9.73 -23.42 20.75
C ILE A 443 -8.41 -23.37 21.54
N PRO A 444 -7.82 -24.53 21.93
CA PRO A 444 -6.62 -24.57 22.78
C PRO A 444 -5.34 -24.09 22.07
N HIS A 445 -5.38 -23.96 20.74
CA HIS A 445 -4.28 -23.43 19.95
C HIS A 445 -4.14 -21.90 20.08
N LEU A 446 -5.17 -21.18 20.50
CA LEU A 446 -5.12 -19.72 20.61
C LEU A 446 -4.13 -19.25 21.69
N ILE A 447 -3.37 -18.21 21.36
CA ILE A 447 -2.47 -17.50 22.30
C ILE A 447 -3.27 -16.53 23.18
N SER A 448 -4.29 -15.93 22.59
CA SER A 448 -5.23 -14.99 23.20
C SER A 448 -6.59 -15.15 22.54
N PRO A 449 -7.67 -14.62 23.14
CA PRO A 449 -8.95 -14.47 22.44
C PRO A 449 -8.78 -13.79 21.07
N VAL A 450 -9.72 -14.02 20.16
CA VAL A 450 -9.71 -13.41 18.82
C VAL A 450 -9.74 -11.90 18.97
N ILE A 451 -8.72 -11.24 18.43
CA ILE A 451 -8.54 -9.80 18.60
C ILE A 451 -9.40 -9.07 17.57
N THR A 452 -10.29 -8.23 18.05
CA THR A 452 -11.19 -7.42 17.21
C THR A 452 -10.72 -5.96 17.11
N GLU A 453 -10.06 -5.45 18.14
CA GLU A 453 -9.63 -4.06 18.21
C GLU A 453 -8.25 -3.83 17.58
N ALA A 454 -8.14 -2.85 16.68
CA ALA A 454 -6.89 -2.57 15.95
C ALA A 454 -5.72 -2.19 16.89
N LYS A 455 -6.00 -1.47 17.99
CA LYS A 455 -4.98 -1.09 18.98
C LYS A 455 -4.44 -2.29 19.74
N GLU A 456 -5.30 -3.23 20.11
CA GLU A 456 -4.90 -4.49 20.74
C GLU A 456 -4.10 -5.36 19.76
N ALA A 457 -4.51 -5.41 18.49
CA ALA A 457 -3.80 -6.13 17.45
C ALA A 457 -2.37 -5.60 17.26
N ALA A 458 -2.19 -4.28 17.27
CA ALA A 458 -0.87 -3.66 17.23
C ALA A 458 0.00 -4.08 18.43
N GLY A 459 -0.56 -4.08 19.64
CA GLY A 459 0.13 -4.55 20.84
C GLY A 459 0.47 -6.04 20.80
N ALA A 460 -0.42 -6.88 20.25
CA ALA A 460 -0.17 -8.30 20.06
C ALA A 460 0.97 -8.54 19.05
N LEU A 461 0.98 -7.85 17.91
CA LEU A 461 2.07 -7.95 16.93
C LEU A 461 3.42 -7.52 17.52
N GLN A 462 3.45 -6.46 18.33
CA GLN A 462 4.67 -6.05 19.05
C GLN A 462 5.16 -7.13 20.03
N ARG A 463 4.24 -7.80 20.74
CA ARG A 463 4.58 -8.95 21.60
C ARG A 463 5.15 -10.12 20.79
N ILE A 464 4.59 -10.41 19.61
CA ILE A 464 5.14 -11.45 18.71
C ILE A 464 6.56 -11.08 18.23
N VAL A 465 6.83 -9.81 17.90
CA VAL A 465 8.19 -9.34 17.60
C VAL A 465 9.14 -9.54 18.78
N GLY A 466 8.68 -9.28 20.01
CA GLY A 466 9.44 -9.56 21.23
C GLY A 466 9.75 -11.05 21.40
N GLU A 467 8.77 -11.92 21.19
CA GLU A 467 8.95 -13.37 21.24
C GLU A 467 9.91 -13.87 20.16
N MET A 468 9.85 -13.31 18.94
CA MET A 468 10.83 -13.60 17.88
C MET A 468 12.26 -13.28 18.34
N GLN A 469 12.48 -12.12 18.97
CA GLN A 469 13.80 -11.74 19.49
C GLN A 469 14.25 -12.63 20.66
N ARG A 470 13.33 -13.05 21.53
CA ARG A 470 13.60 -14.03 22.59
C ARG A 470 14.06 -15.36 21.99
N ARG A 471 13.35 -15.87 20.97
CA ARG A 471 13.72 -17.12 20.29
C ARG A 471 15.08 -17.04 19.62
N TYR A 472 15.41 -15.93 18.95
CA TYR A 472 16.75 -15.77 18.37
C TYR A 472 17.87 -15.86 19.40
N ARG A 473 17.68 -15.31 20.61
CA ARG A 473 18.65 -15.44 21.71
C ARG A 473 18.80 -16.89 22.16
N LEU A 474 17.68 -17.59 22.38
CA LEU A 474 17.69 -19.02 22.75
C LEU A 474 18.37 -19.91 21.69
N LEU A 475 18.10 -19.63 20.41
CA LEU A 475 18.73 -20.35 19.29
C LEU A 475 20.24 -20.11 19.26
N ALA A 476 20.69 -18.87 19.48
CA ALA A 476 22.09 -18.51 19.52
C ALA A 476 22.82 -19.14 20.71
N GLU A 477 22.22 -19.12 21.91
CA GLU A 477 22.75 -19.74 23.12
C GLU A 477 22.95 -21.25 22.96
N LYS A 478 22.00 -21.93 22.32
CA LYS A 478 22.07 -23.38 22.04
C LYS A 478 22.84 -23.72 20.75
N GLY A 479 23.33 -22.73 20.00
CA GLY A 479 24.12 -22.94 18.77
C GLY A 479 23.34 -23.55 17.59
N VAL A 480 22.01 -23.38 17.56
CA VAL A 480 21.11 -23.92 16.53
C VAL A 480 20.57 -22.82 15.62
N ARG A 481 20.22 -23.17 14.38
CA ARG A 481 19.81 -22.19 13.35
C ARG A 481 18.30 -22.01 13.20
N ASN A 482 17.51 -22.97 13.67
CA ASN A 482 16.07 -22.99 13.48
C ASN A 482 15.36 -23.68 14.65
N ILE A 483 14.03 -23.50 14.70
CA ILE A 483 13.18 -24.03 15.75
C ILE A 483 13.17 -25.57 15.78
N ASP A 484 13.23 -26.24 14.63
CA ASP A 484 13.31 -27.70 14.56
C ASP A 484 14.60 -28.21 15.22
N GLY A 485 15.74 -27.57 14.93
CA GLY A 485 17.02 -27.89 15.54
C GLY A 485 17.00 -27.69 17.05
N TYR A 486 16.36 -26.60 17.52
CA TYR A 486 16.15 -26.36 18.94
C TYR A 486 15.29 -27.44 19.59
N ASN A 487 14.12 -27.73 19.03
CA ASN A 487 13.19 -28.71 19.58
C ASN A 487 13.79 -30.12 19.60
N ASN A 488 14.53 -30.51 18.57
CA ASN A 488 15.24 -31.80 18.55
C ASN A 488 16.32 -31.88 19.63
N LEU A 489 17.02 -30.78 19.90
CA LEU A 489 18.01 -30.71 20.97
C LEU A 489 17.35 -30.86 22.34
N ILE A 490 16.27 -30.10 22.60
CA ILE A 490 15.50 -30.21 23.84
C ILE A 490 14.94 -31.61 24.02
N ASP A 491 14.37 -32.22 22.97
CA ASP A 491 13.87 -33.60 23.03
C ASP A 491 14.97 -34.60 23.41
N SER A 492 16.20 -34.38 22.92
CA SER A 492 17.35 -35.22 23.28
C SER A 492 17.81 -35.00 24.72
N GLU A 493 17.82 -33.74 25.20
CA GLU A 493 18.18 -33.38 26.57
C GLU A 493 17.16 -33.95 27.58
N THR A 494 15.86 -33.78 27.31
CA THR A 494 14.78 -34.32 28.15
C THR A 494 14.82 -35.84 28.22
N ARG A 495 15.05 -36.53 27.10
CA ARG A 495 15.20 -38.00 27.10
C ARG A 495 16.41 -38.47 27.90
N MET A 496 17.54 -37.76 27.84
CA MET A 496 18.73 -38.12 28.64
C MET A 496 18.49 -37.90 30.14
N HIS A 497 17.77 -36.83 30.50
CA HIS A 497 17.37 -36.54 31.87
C HIS A 497 16.41 -37.60 32.42
N ASP A 498 15.36 -37.94 31.67
CA ASP A 498 14.38 -38.98 32.06
C ASP A 498 14.99 -40.39 32.09
N SER A 499 16.06 -40.64 31.33
CA SER A 499 16.80 -41.91 31.34
C SER A 499 17.85 -42.02 32.45
N GLY A 500 18.00 -41.00 33.32
CA GLY A 500 18.93 -41.01 34.45
C GLY A 500 20.42 -40.95 34.10
N ILE A 501 20.78 -40.64 32.85
CA ILE A 501 22.18 -40.57 32.41
C ILE A 501 22.70 -39.16 32.68
N LYS A 502 23.24 -38.93 33.89
CA LYS A 502 24.05 -37.74 34.19
C LYS A 502 25.32 -37.78 33.33
N THR A 503 25.35 -36.98 32.26
CA THR A 503 26.59 -36.77 31.52
C THR A 503 27.53 -35.95 32.39
N ILE A 504 28.58 -36.59 32.92
CA ILE A 504 29.72 -35.94 33.54
C ILE A 504 30.37 -35.05 32.46
N LYS A 505 30.14 -33.74 32.52
CA LYS A 505 30.96 -32.76 31.81
C LYS A 505 31.52 -31.73 32.78
N LYS A 506 32.82 -31.94 33.06
CA LYS A 506 33.88 -30.99 33.41
C LYS A 506 33.47 -29.78 34.26
N ILE A 507 33.79 -29.92 35.55
CA ILE A 507 34.06 -28.83 36.48
C ILE A 507 35.36 -28.16 36.03
N GLU A 508 35.28 -26.89 35.60
CA GLU A 508 36.37 -25.93 35.76
C GLU A 508 35.76 -24.66 36.37
N GLN A 509 36.07 -24.53 37.66
CA GLN A 509 36.04 -23.37 38.57
C GLN A 509 35.40 -22.07 38.07
N TYR A 510 34.31 -21.67 38.74
CA TYR A 510 34.12 -20.27 39.15
C TYR A 510 33.56 -20.25 40.57
N GLU A 511 34.17 -19.41 41.39
CA GLU A 511 33.93 -19.21 42.82
C GLU A 511 32.52 -18.71 43.12
N GLU A 512 32.05 -19.06 44.32
CA GLU A 512 30.77 -18.66 44.90
C GLU A 512 30.65 -17.14 44.99
N SER A 513 29.61 -16.61 44.36
CA SER A 513 28.98 -15.35 44.78
C SER A 513 27.49 -15.62 44.93
N GLU A 514 27.01 -15.45 46.15
CA GLU A 514 25.63 -15.63 46.59
C GLU A 514 24.66 -14.66 45.90
N ASP A 515 23.42 -15.14 45.79
CA ASP A 515 22.18 -14.41 45.50
C ASP A 515 21.95 -13.89 44.07
N GLU A 516 21.76 -14.82 43.13
CA GLU A 516 20.76 -14.65 42.07
C GLU A 516 19.87 -15.88 42.05
N GLU A 517 18.58 -15.71 42.38
CA GLU A 517 17.53 -16.67 42.03
C GLU A 517 17.50 -16.81 40.50
N LYS A 518 18.35 -17.69 39.97
CA LYS A 518 18.18 -18.21 38.63
C LYS A 518 16.94 -19.07 38.68
N ASP A 519 15.82 -18.48 38.24
CA ASP A 519 14.66 -19.20 37.76
C ASP A 519 15.20 -20.36 36.90
N ASP A 520 15.16 -21.58 37.44
CA ASP A 520 15.45 -22.82 36.73
C ASP A 520 14.33 -22.99 35.70
N MET A 521 14.39 -22.18 34.64
CA MET A 521 13.39 -22.14 33.60
C MET A 521 13.54 -23.43 32.80
N MET A 522 12.78 -24.45 33.18
CA MET A 522 12.68 -25.71 32.43
C MET A 522 12.56 -25.38 30.95
N LEU A 523 13.58 -25.78 30.18
CA LEU A 523 13.63 -25.56 28.74
C LEU A 523 12.50 -26.38 28.10
N SER A 524 11.45 -25.71 27.69
CA SER A 524 10.31 -26.32 27.00
C SER A 524 10.48 -26.24 25.48
N ARG A 525 9.83 -27.16 24.77
CA ARG A 525 9.72 -27.12 23.30
C ARG A 525 9.04 -25.81 22.88
N LEU A 526 9.47 -25.25 21.76
CA LEU A 526 8.91 -24.05 21.18
C LEU A 526 7.86 -24.42 20.12
N PRO A 527 6.59 -24.00 20.26
CA PRO A 527 5.59 -24.18 19.21
C PRO A 527 5.84 -23.20 18.06
N TYR A 528 5.45 -23.55 16.84
CA TYR A 528 5.28 -22.56 15.78
C TYR A 528 4.19 -21.57 16.17
N ILE A 529 4.35 -20.30 15.79
CA ILE A 529 3.32 -19.29 15.97
C ILE A 529 2.84 -18.87 14.58
N VAL A 530 1.55 -19.06 14.31
CA VAL A 530 0.92 -18.60 13.08
C VAL A 530 0.03 -17.41 13.42
N VAL A 531 0.33 -16.25 12.81
CA VAL A 531 -0.47 -15.03 12.95
C VAL A 531 -1.39 -14.94 11.74
N ILE A 532 -2.69 -14.85 11.98
CA ILE A 532 -3.73 -14.81 10.96
C ILE A 532 -4.49 -13.50 11.10
N ILE A 533 -4.52 -12.74 10.01
CA ILE A 533 -5.20 -11.44 9.92
C ILE A 533 -6.20 -11.56 8.77
N ASP A 534 -7.51 -11.56 9.05
CA ASP A 534 -8.53 -11.71 7.99
C ASP A 534 -8.56 -10.50 7.04
N GLU A 535 -8.60 -9.30 7.61
CA GLU A 535 -8.64 -8.06 6.85
C GLU A 535 -7.47 -7.15 7.21
N LEU A 536 -6.35 -7.35 6.51
CA LEU A 536 -5.15 -6.54 6.70
C LEU A 536 -5.40 -5.07 6.35
N ALA A 537 -6.27 -4.76 5.38
CA ALA A 537 -6.54 -3.39 4.94
C ALA A 537 -7.15 -2.54 6.07
N ASP A 538 -8.12 -3.08 6.79
CA ASP A 538 -8.76 -2.41 7.92
C ASP A 538 -7.75 -2.12 9.02
N LEU A 539 -6.85 -3.08 9.27
CA LEU A 539 -5.79 -2.95 10.25
C LEU A 539 -4.75 -1.91 9.79
N MET A 540 -4.39 -1.86 8.51
CA MET A 540 -3.51 -0.81 7.98
C MET A 540 -4.14 0.59 8.04
N MET A 541 -5.44 0.70 7.77
CA MET A 541 -6.18 1.97 7.83
C MET A 541 -6.37 2.46 9.26
N ALA A 542 -6.77 1.58 10.17
CA ALA A 542 -7.03 1.93 11.57
C ALA A 542 -5.73 2.18 12.35
N SER A 543 -4.62 1.56 11.96
CA SER A 543 -3.38 1.52 12.76
C SER A 543 -2.12 2.03 12.06
N PHE A 544 -2.25 2.93 11.07
CA PHE A 544 -1.09 3.63 10.48
C PHE A 544 -0.21 4.33 11.54
N LEU A 545 -0.81 4.71 12.68
CA LEU A 545 -0.16 5.35 13.84
C LEU A 545 0.36 4.37 14.91
N ALA A 546 -0.06 3.10 14.91
CA ALA A 546 0.20 2.15 16.00
C ALA A 546 1.38 1.19 15.76
N GLY A 547 2.17 1.40 14.69
CA GLY A 547 3.37 0.61 14.43
C GLY A 547 3.12 -0.80 13.90
N VAL A 548 1.92 -1.10 13.41
CA VAL A 548 1.57 -2.39 12.78
C VAL A 548 2.47 -2.67 11.58
N THR A 549 2.57 -1.73 10.64
CA THR A 549 3.38 -1.91 9.42
C THR A 549 4.85 -2.16 9.78
N CYS A 550 5.37 -1.45 10.79
CA CYS A 550 6.72 -1.66 11.30
C CYS A 550 6.88 -3.06 11.91
N SER A 551 5.89 -3.54 12.66
CA SER A 551 5.89 -4.88 13.25
C SER A 551 5.83 -5.97 12.17
N LEU A 552 4.95 -5.84 11.17
CA LEU A 552 4.84 -6.76 10.05
C LEU A 552 6.14 -6.81 9.23
N CYS A 553 6.69 -5.66 8.81
CA CYS A 553 7.96 -5.63 8.08
C CYS A 553 9.11 -6.24 8.91
N ARG A 554 9.09 -6.07 10.23
CA ARG A 554 10.12 -6.63 11.11
C ARG A 554 9.98 -8.15 11.31
N LEU A 555 8.76 -8.68 11.27
CA LEU A 555 8.52 -10.12 11.26
C LEU A 555 8.95 -10.74 9.92
N GLU A 556 8.69 -10.06 8.80
CA GLU A 556 9.08 -10.51 7.46
C GLU A 556 10.60 -10.41 7.20
N GLN A 557 11.25 -9.42 7.79
CA GLN A 557 12.67 -9.13 7.56
C GLN A 557 13.44 -9.06 8.90
N PRO A 558 13.74 -10.22 9.53
CA PRO A 558 14.42 -10.27 10.83
C PRO A 558 15.84 -9.65 10.83
N GLY A 559 16.40 -9.33 9.66
CA GLY A 559 17.72 -8.72 9.48
C GLY A 559 17.77 -7.18 9.39
N LEU A 560 16.65 -6.45 9.31
CA LEU A 560 16.72 -4.99 9.27
C LEU A 560 17.00 -4.40 10.66
N ARG A 561 18.25 -3.98 10.86
CA ARG A 561 18.59 -2.93 11.83
C ARG A 561 18.12 -1.59 11.27
N GLY A 562 17.16 -0.96 11.93
CA GLY A 562 16.95 0.49 11.85
C GLY A 562 15.77 0.98 11.01
N TYR A 563 14.57 0.91 11.58
CA TYR A 563 13.70 2.08 11.62
C TYR A 563 13.54 2.46 13.09
N THR A 564 14.58 3.10 13.63
CA THR A 564 14.42 3.88 14.86
C THR A 564 13.51 5.05 14.51
N ALA A 565 12.38 5.16 15.20
CA ALA A 565 11.69 6.44 15.33
C ALA A 565 12.74 7.53 15.64
N PRO A 566 12.62 8.75 15.09
CA PRO A 566 13.62 9.79 15.29
C PRO A 566 13.79 9.98 16.80
N LEU A 567 14.98 9.62 17.29
CA LEU A 567 15.41 9.87 18.65
C LEU A 567 15.23 11.36 18.90
N SER A 568 14.30 11.68 19.79
CA SER A 568 14.22 12.97 20.47
C SER A 568 15.63 13.34 20.90
N GLN A 569 16.19 14.36 20.24
CA GLN A 569 17.40 15.03 20.70
C GLN A 569 17.05 15.65 22.05
N LYS A 570 17.40 14.93 23.12
CA LYS A 570 17.59 15.51 24.44
C LYS A 570 18.75 16.51 24.35
N THR A 571 18.40 17.78 24.43
CA THR A 571 19.04 18.81 25.26
C THR A 571 20.54 18.67 25.53
N LYS A 572 21.32 19.57 24.91
CA LYS A 572 22.21 20.49 25.63
C LYS A 572 22.05 21.88 25.06
#